data_AF-S8ECX0-F1
#
_entry.id   AF-S8ECX0-F1
#
_cell.length_a   1.000
_cell.length_b   1.000
_cell.length_c   1.000
_cell.angle_alpha   90.00
_cell.angle_beta   90.00
_cell.angle_gamma   90.00
#
_symmetry.space_group_name_H-M   'P 1'
#
loop_
_entity.id
_entity.type
_entity.pdbx_description
1 polymer ?
#
loop_
_entity_poly.entity_id
_entity_poly.type
_entity_poly.pdbx_seq_one_letter_code
_entity_poly.pdbx_strand_id
1 'polypeptide(L)'
;RDSLEYDAVIVGAGPAGLSAAIRLKQLCGENNADFSVCVVEKGAQVGAHILSGNVFEPRALDELLPNWRQDEAPIQVPVTSDKFWFLSGTRSIPLPSPFNNEGNYVISLSRFVRWLALKAEELGVEIYPGFAASEVI
;
A
#
# COMPACT_ATOMS: atom_id res chain seq x y z
N ARG A 1 23.84 -16.28 -16.46
CA ARG A 1 22.80 -15.64 -15.63
C ARG A 1 21.71 -15.29 -16.62
N ASP A 2 20.51 -15.79 -16.41
CA ASP A 2 19.38 -15.43 -17.26
C ASP A 2 18.88 -14.05 -16.84
N SER A 3 18.50 -13.22 -17.81
CA SER A 3 18.05 -11.85 -17.60
C SER A 3 16.64 -11.68 -18.16
N LEU A 4 15.82 -10.92 -17.44
CA LEU A 4 14.53 -10.44 -17.91
C LEU A 4 14.64 -8.92 -18.09
N GLU A 5 14.09 -8.41 -19.18
CA GLU A 5 14.09 -6.98 -19.49
C GLU A 5 12.73 -6.38 -19.13
N TYR A 6 12.77 -5.26 -18.42
CA TYR A 6 11.60 -4.47 -18.06
C TYR A 6 11.92 -2.98 -18.23
N ASP A 7 10.92 -2.19 -18.59
CA ASP A 7 11.09 -0.73 -18.71
C ASP A 7 11.17 -0.05 -17.34
N ALA A 8 10.47 -0.61 -16.34
CA ALA A 8 10.61 -0.21 -14.94
C ALA A 8 10.62 -1.43 -14.00
N VAL A 9 11.56 -1.40 -13.05
CA VAL A 9 11.62 -2.35 -11.93
C VAL A 9 11.45 -1.58 -10.62
N ILE A 10 10.48 -1.99 -9.82
CA ILE A 10 10.16 -1.43 -8.52
C ILE A 10 10.55 -2.43 -7.44
N VAL A 11 11.36 -1.99 -6.48
CA VAL A 11 11.82 -2.83 -5.37
C VAL A 11 10.93 -2.62 -4.15
N GLY A 12 10.09 -3.61 -3.85
CA GLY A 12 9.21 -3.67 -2.68
C GLY A 12 7.73 -3.49 -3.02
N ALA A 13 6.92 -4.50 -2.68
CA ALA A 13 5.46 -4.47 -2.83
C ALA A 13 4.78 -3.89 -1.57
N GLY A 14 5.29 -2.76 -1.09
CA GLY A 14 4.62 -1.94 -0.07
C GLY A 14 3.61 -0.97 -0.69
N PRO A 15 2.94 -0.13 0.12
CA PRO A 15 1.97 0.84 -0.38
C PRO A 15 2.56 1.75 -1.47
N ALA A 16 3.77 2.29 -1.23
CA ALA A 16 4.44 3.17 -2.18
C ALA A 16 4.78 2.48 -3.51
N GLY A 17 5.40 1.29 -3.46
CA GLY A 17 5.82 0.57 -4.66
C GLY A 17 4.63 0.13 -5.52
N LEU A 18 3.59 -0.40 -4.88
CA LEU A 18 2.36 -0.78 -5.57
C LEU A 18 1.62 0.43 -6.14
N SER A 19 1.55 1.54 -5.39
CA SER A 19 0.95 2.79 -5.92
C SER A 19 1.71 3.33 -7.12
N ALA A 20 3.04 3.29 -7.11
CA ALA A 20 3.86 3.68 -8.26
C ALA A 20 3.61 2.77 -9.48
N ALA A 21 3.57 1.46 -9.26
CA ALA A 21 3.32 0.48 -10.32
C ALA A 21 1.94 0.68 -10.98
N ILE A 22 0.90 0.85 -10.15
CA ILE A 22 -0.47 1.14 -10.60
C ILE A 22 -0.48 2.42 -11.42
N ARG A 23 0.08 3.52 -10.90
CA ARG A 23 0.02 4.80 -11.61
C ARG A 23 0.79 4.77 -12.92
N LEU A 24 1.93 4.08 -12.97
CA LEU A 24 2.67 3.86 -14.21
C LEU A 24 1.77 3.15 -15.24
N LYS A 25 1.17 2.01 -14.90
CA LYS A 25 0.31 1.28 -15.85
C LYS A 25 -0.94 2.06 -16.26
N GLN A 26 -1.53 2.86 -15.38
CA GLN A 26 -2.61 3.79 -15.74
C GLN A 26 -2.15 4.80 -16.79
N LEU A 27 -1.00 5.44 -16.59
CA LEU A 27 -0.41 6.38 -17.56
C LEU A 27 -0.10 5.70 -18.89
N CYS A 28 0.37 4.45 -18.88
CA CYS A 28 0.59 3.68 -20.10
C CYS A 28 -0.72 3.44 -20.87
N GLY A 29 -1.80 3.09 -20.17
CA GLY A 29 -3.14 2.96 -20.76
C GLY A 29 -3.66 4.28 -21.35
N GLU A 30 -3.49 5.39 -20.63
CA GLU A 30 -3.87 6.74 -21.08
C GLU A 30 -3.10 7.17 -22.35
N ASN A 31 -1.84 6.76 -22.49
CA ASN A 31 -0.96 7.13 -23.61
C ASN A 31 -0.83 6.03 -24.68
N ASN A 32 -1.57 4.93 -24.57
CA ASN A 32 -1.46 3.75 -25.43
C ASN A 32 -0.01 3.27 -25.64
N ALA A 33 0.77 3.26 -24.54
CA ALA A 33 2.16 2.86 -24.52
C ALA A 33 2.30 1.41 -24.03
N ASP A 34 3.08 0.63 -24.77
CA ASP A 34 3.52 -0.69 -24.29
C ASP A 34 4.75 -0.48 -23.39
N PHE A 35 4.55 -0.65 -22.09
CA PHE A 35 5.54 -0.39 -21.06
C PHE A 35 5.39 -1.44 -19.97
N SER A 36 6.47 -2.18 -19.76
CA SER A 36 6.57 -3.32 -18.87
C SER A 36 7.01 -2.88 -17.47
N VAL A 37 6.24 -3.27 -16.45
CA VAL A 37 6.49 -2.89 -15.05
C VAL A 37 6.56 -4.14 -14.20
N CYS A 38 7.70 -4.30 -13.52
CA CYS A 38 7.95 -5.39 -12.60
C CYS A 38 8.07 -4.88 -11.17
N VAL A 39 7.47 -5.57 -10.22
CA VAL A 39 7.63 -5.34 -8.77
C VAL A 39 8.26 -6.59 -8.14
N VAL A 40 9.42 -6.45 -7.51
CA VAL A 40 10.03 -7.53 -6.75
C VAL A 40 9.80 -7.34 -5.25
N GLU A 41 9.39 -8.39 -4.55
CA GLU A 41 9.10 -8.35 -3.11
C GLU A 41 9.86 -9.44 -2.37
N LYS A 42 10.54 -9.07 -1.29
CA LYS A 42 11.33 -9.99 -0.47
C LYS A 42 10.48 -11.02 0.27
N GLY A 43 9.30 -10.62 0.76
CA GLY A 43 8.39 -11.50 1.48
C GLY A 43 7.87 -12.62 0.59
N ALA A 44 7.70 -13.82 1.18
CA ALA A 44 7.19 -15.00 0.47
C ALA A 44 5.80 -14.78 -0.17
N GLN A 45 5.08 -13.75 0.28
CA GLN A 45 3.85 -13.24 -0.32
C GLN A 45 3.78 -11.72 -0.05
N VAL A 46 3.03 -10.98 -0.88
CA VAL A 46 2.79 -9.56 -0.64
C VAL A 46 2.17 -9.33 0.74
N GLY A 47 2.67 -8.32 1.45
CA GLY A 47 2.24 -7.99 2.80
C GLY A 47 2.81 -8.87 3.91
N ALA A 48 3.60 -9.92 3.62
CA ALA A 48 4.21 -10.77 4.66
C ALA A 48 5.16 -9.99 5.59
N HIS A 49 5.83 -8.97 5.06
CA HIS A 49 6.74 -8.12 5.83
C HIS A 49 6.15 -6.75 6.19
N ILE A 50 4.85 -6.55 5.96
CA ILE A 50 4.18 -5.29 6.31
C ILE A 50 3.71 -5.33 7.76
N LEU A 51 4.21 -4.38 8.55
CA LEU A 51 3.86 -4.21 9.96
C LEU A 51 3.43 -2.76 10.21
N SER A 52 2.19 -2.55 10.65
CA SER A 52 1.66 -1.22 10.99
C SER A 52 0.40 -1.34 11.85
N GLY A 53 0.22 -0.43 12.82
CA GLY A 53 -1.04 -0.24 13.57
C GLY A 53 -2.01 0.73 12.89
N ASN A 54 -2.01 0.73 11.57
CA ASN A 54 -2.36 1.84 10.68
C ASN A 54 -3.70 2.56 10.97
N VAL A 55 -3.62 3.89 11.05
CA VAL A 55 -4.75 4.80 10.80
C VAL A 55 -4.56 5.36 9.38
N PHE A 56 -5.48 5.00 8.49
CA PHE A 56 -5.41 5.24 7.07
C PHE A 56 -6.18 6.50 6.69
N GLU A 57 -5.47 7.47 6.13
CA GLU A 57 -6.06 8.65 5.48
C GLU A 57 -6.30 8.31 3.99
N PRO A 58 -7.55 8.42 3.49
CA PRO A 58 -7.91 7.82 2.20
C PRO A 58 -7.56 8.66 0.97
N ARG A 59 -7.09 9.90 1.10
CA ARG A 59 -7.01 10.86 -0.03
C ARG A 59 -6.09 10.40 -1.15
N ALA A 60 -4.93 9.83 -0.82
CA ALA A 60 -4.02 9.31 -1.83
C ALA A 60 -4.63 8.11 -2.58
N LEU A 61 -5.46 7.31 -1.90
CA LEU A 61 -6.18 6.22 -2.54
C LEU A 61 -7.39 6.73 -3.35
N ASP A 62 -8.06 7.78 -2.88
CA ASP A 62 -9.10 8.48 -3.63
C ASP A 62 -8.57 9.03 -4.97
N GLU A 63 -7.33 9.53 -4.98
CA GLU A 63 -6.66 9.98 -6.20
C GLU A 63 -6.25 8.79 -7.10
N LEU A 64 -5.64 7.75 -6.53
CA LEU A 64 -5.08 6.65 -7.30
C LEU A 64 -6.15 5.69 -7.86
N LEU A 65 -7.17 5.38 -7.05
CA LEU A 65 -8.25 4.43 -7.35
C LEU A 65 -9.60 5.01 -6.91
N PRO A 66 -10.17 5.99 -7.61
CA PRO A 66 -11.36 6.73 -7.17
C PRO A 66 -12.58 5.87 -6.80
N ASN A 67 -12.71 4.68 -7.40
CA ASN A 67 -13.81 3.76 -7.18
C ASN A 67 -13.55 2.69 -6.10
N TRP A 68 -12.46 2.80 -5.33
CA TRP A 68 -12.07 1.77 -4.35
C TRP A 68 -13.15 1.45 -3.30
N ARG A 69 -14.08 2.38 -3.02
CA ARG A 69 -15.20 2.15 -2.10
C ARG A 69 -16.27 1.21 -2.64
N GLN A 70 -16.33 1.04 -3.96
CA GLN A 70 -17.22 0.09 -4.64
C GLN A 70 -16.53 -1.27 -4.81
N ASP A 71 -15.20 -1.30 -4.75
CA ASP A 71 -14.43 -2.52 -4.66
C ASP A 71 -14.53 -3.13 -3.25
N GLU A 72 -14.25 -4.43 -3.13
CA GLU A 72 -14.13 -5.13 -1.84
C GLU A 72 -12.82 -4.77 -1.10
N ALA A 73 -12.46 -3.49 -1.06
CA ALA A 73 -11.27 -3.00 -0.38
C ALA A 73 -11.36 -3.30 1.13
N PRO A 74 -10.27 -3.77 1.77
CA PRO A 74 -10.26 -4.13 3.19
C PRO A 74 -10.15 -2.90 4.12
N ILE A 75 -10.92 -1.84 3.82
CA ILE A 75 -10.97 -0.55 4.52
C ILE A 75 -12.40 -0.33 5.00
N GLN A 76 -12.73 -0.90 6.17
CA GLN A 76 -14.12 -1.02 6.63
C GLN A 76 -14.41 -0.36 7.98
N VAL A 77 -13.38 -0.04 8.77
CA VAL A 77 -13.56 0.42 10.15
C VAL A 77 -13.24 1.92 10.22
N PRO A 78 -14.24 2.81 10.16
CA PRO A 78 -13.99 4.24 10.32
C PRO A 78 -13.53 4.56 11.75
N VAL A 79 -12.64 5.54 11.89
CA VAL A 79 -12.26 6.07 13.21
C VAL A 79 -13.44 6.82 13.81
N THR A 80 -13.81 6.49 15.05
CA THR A 80 -14.95 7.09 15.76
C THR A 80 -14.55 8.06 16.86
N SER A 81 -13.33 7.94 17.38
CA SER A 81 -12.80 8.83 18.41
C SER A 81 -11.28 8.76 18.47
N ASP A 82 -10.66 9.89 18.82
CA ASP A 82 -9.24 9.99 19.12
C ASP A 82 -9.03 10.17 20.62
N LYS A 83 -8.12 9.38 21.21
CA LYS A 83 -7.78 9.47 22.63
C LYS A 83 -6.28 9.50 22.80
N PHE A 84 -5.79 10.44 23.59
CA PHE A 84 -4.38 10.59 23.89
C PHE A 84 -4.17 10.52 25.41
N TRP A 85 -3.18 9.74 25.83
CA TRP A 85 -2.95 9.43 27.24
C TRP A 85 -1.48 9.56 27.58
N PHE A 86 -1.19 10.20 28.71
CA PHE A 86 0.11 10.12 29.36
C PHE A 86 0.09 9.00 30.39
N LEU A 87 1.02 8.05 30.25
CA LEU A 87 1.13 6.90 31.15
C LEU A 87 2.28 7.11 32.14
N SER A 88 2.02 6.83 33.40
CA SER A 88 3.00 6.67 34.47
C SER A 88 2.81 5.31 35.12
N GLY A 89 3.77 4.83 35.93
CA GLY A 89 3.79 3.44 36.41
C GLY A 89 2.45 2.90 36.93
N THR A 90 1.64 3.72 37.60
CA THR A 90 0.31 3.32 38.12
C THR A 90 -0.85 4.18 37.64
N ARG A 91 -0.63 5.17 36.76
CA ARG A 91 -1.69 6.12 36.35
C ARG A 91 -1.73 6.33 34.85
N SER A 92 -2.94 6.47 34.33
CA SER A 92 -3.22 6.99 32.99
C SER A 92 -3.90 8.35 33.10
N ILE A 93 -3.31 9.38 32.51
CA ILE A 93 -3.81 10.75 32.53
C ILE A 93 -4.31 11.08 31.12
N PRO A 94 -5.61 11.35 30.92
CA PRO A 94 -6.12 11.73 29.61
C PRO A 94 -5.62 13.14 29.27
N LEU A 95 -5.19 13.31 28.03
CA LEU A 95 -4.76 14.60 27.47
C LEU A 95 -5.64 14.94 26.26
N PRO A 96 -5.76 16.23 25.89
CA PRO A 96 -6.33 16.61 24.61
C PRO A 96 -5.63 15.87 23.48
N SER A 97 -6.39 15.25 22.58
CA SER A 97 -5.81 14.59 21.41
C SER A 97 -5.21 15.63 20.47
N PRO A 98 -3.92 15.49 20.08
CA PRO A 98 -3.32 16.34 19.06
C PRO A 98 -3.67 15.86 17.64
N PHE A 99 -4.38 14.74 17.50
CA PHE A 99 -4.75 14.14 16.21
C PHE A 99 -6.20 14.48 15.84
N ASN A 100 -6.45 14.62 14.54
CA ASN A 100 -7.78 14.65 13.96
C ASN A 100 -7.88 13.55 12.90
N ASN A 101 -8.54 12.45 13.24
CA ASN A 101 -8.72 11.30 12.35
C ASN A 101 -10.15 11.20 11.81
N GLU A 102 -10.92 12.29 11.81
CA GLU A 102 -12.22 12.33 11.14
C GLU A 102 -12.06 11.97 9.65
N GLY A 103 -12.85 10.99 9.18
CA GLY A 103 -12.76 10.47 7.81
C GLY A 103 -11.68 9.40 7.58
N ASN A 104 -10.84 9.10 8.58
CA ASN A 104 -9.83 8.05 8.48
C ASN A 104 -10.38 6.67 8.89
N TYR A 105 -9.59 5.62 8.61
CA TYR A 105 -9.95 4.23 8.90
C TYR A 105 -8.88 3.52 9.71
N VAL A 106 -9.28 2.59 10.57
CA VAL A 106 -8.35 1.64 11.20
C VAL A 106 -8.27 0.39 10.34
N ILE A 107 -7.09 0.07 9.81
CA ILE A 107 -6.95 -1.03 8.85
C ILE A 107 -5.78 -1.95 9.16
N SER A 108 -5.85 -3.16 8.61
CA SER A 108 -4.67 -4.01 8.45
C SER A 108 -3.94 -3.63 7.18
N LEU A 109 -2.81 -2.93 7.31
CA LEU A 109 -2.02 -2.50 6.14
C LEU A 109 -1.52 -3.68 5.30
N SER A 110 -1.25 -4.83 5.92
CA SER A 110 -0.85 -6.06 5.22
C SER A 110 -1.99 -6.67 4.40
N ARG A 111 -3.25 -6.53 4.81
CA ARG A 111 -4.40 -6.89 3.97
C ARG A 111 -4.62 -5.87 2.86
N PHE A 112 -4.45 -4.59 3.15
CA PHE A 112 -4.58 -3.51 2.17
C PHE A 112 -3.59 -3.66 1.01
N VAL A 113 -2.30 -3.85 1.28
CA VAL A 113 -1.30 -4.03 0.21
C VAL A 113 -1.49 -5.31 -0.60
N ARG A 114 -2.06 -6.38 -0.02
CA ARG A 114 -2.46 -7.57 -0.80
C ARG A 114 -3.58 -7.25 -1.78
N TRP A 115 -4.59 -6.51 -1.33
CA TRP A 115 -5.65 -6.03 -2.22
C TRP A 115 -5.10 -5.07 -3.28
N LEU A 116 -4.19 -4.17 -2.91
CA LEU A 116 -3.56 -3.23 -3.84
C LEU A 116 -2.69 -3.96 -4.89
N ALA A 117 -2.06 -5.08 -4.52
CA ALA A 117 -1.33 -5.93 -5.47
C ALA A 117 -2.27 -6.56 -6.50
N LEU A 118 -3.46 -7.05 -6.10
CA LEU A 118 -4.46 -7.52 -7.06
C LEU A 118 -4.85 -6.42 -8.05
N LYS A 119 -5.04 -5.18 -7.57
CA LYS A 119 -5.31 -4.02 -8.43
C LYS A 119 -4.16 -3.69 -9.38
N ALA A 120 -2.92 -3.89 -8.97
CA ALA A 120 -1.77 -3.73 -9.83
C ALA A 120 -1.69 -4.84 -10.90
N GLU A 121 -1.92 -6.09 -10.52
CA GLU A 121 -1.95 -7.24 -11.43
C GLU A 121 -3.08 -7.12 -12.47
N GLU A 122 -4.27 -6.63 -12.07
CA GLU A 122 -5.38 -6.30 -12.97
C GLU A 122 -4.97 -5.32 -14.09
N LEU A 123 -3.98 -4.45 -13.83
CA LEU A 123 -3.43 -3.49 -14.79
C LEU A 123 -2.23 -4.04 -15.57
N GLY A 124 -1.86 -5.31 -15.37
CA GLY A 124 -0.73 -5.97 -16.03
C GLY A 124 0.64 -5.63 -15.43
N VAL A 125 0.69 -5.25 -14.14
CA VAL A 125 1.96 -5.25 -13.38
C VAL A 125 2.35 -6.69 -13.07
N GLU A 126 3.61 -7.05 -13.31
CA GLU A 126 4.14 -8.33 -12.87
C GLU A 126 4.73 -8.23 -11.46
N ILE A 127 4.24 -9.05 -10.53
CA ILE A 127 4.67 -9.01 -9.13
C ILE A 127 5.33 -10.33 -8.75
N TYR A 128 6.56 -10.25 -8.25
CA TYR A 128 7.40 -11.39 -7.89
C TYR A 128 7.69 -11.41 -6.37
N PRO A 129 6.82 -12.02 -5.55
CA PRO A 129 7.12 -12.25 -4.14
C PRO A 129 8.16 -13.36 -3.97
N GLY A 130 8.94 -13.28 -2.89
CA GLY A 130 10.07 -14.17 -2.60
C GLY A 130 11.37 -13.78 -3.28
N PHE A 131 11.41 -12.66 -4.02
CA PHE A 131 12.58 -12.18 -4.74
C PHE A 131 13.15 -10.93 -4.05
N ALA A 132 14.22 -11.12 -3.29
CA ALA A 132 14.94 -10.02 -2.68
C ALA A 132 15.90 -9.39 -3.69
N ALA A 133 15.74 -8.09 -3.99
CA ALA A 133 16.77 -7.33 -4.67
C ALA A 133 18.00 -7.19 -3.76
N SER A 134 19.10 -7.85 -4.11
CA SER A 134 20.31 -7.92 -3.28
C SER A 134 21.43 -7.00 -3.75
N GLU A 135 21.42 -6.58 -5.01
CA GLU A 135 22.49 -5.83 -5.66
C GLU A 135 21.90 -4.93 -6.76
N VAL A 136 22.50 -3.75 -6.95
CA VAL A 136 22.25 -2.87 -8.09
C VAL A 136 23.36 -3.11 -9.11
N ILE A 137 22.99 -3.29 -10.37
CA ILE A 137 23.90 -3.64 -11.47
C ILE A 137 24.26 -2.38 -12.26
#